data_AF-A0A2S1KUZ9-F1
#
_entry.id   AF-A0A2S1KUZ9-F1
#
_cell.length_a   1.000
_cell.length_b   1.000
_cell.length_c   1.000
_cell.angle_alpha   90.00
_cell.angle_beta   90.00
_cell.angle_gamma   90.00
#
_symmetry.space_group_name_H-M   'P 1'
#
loop_
_entity.id
_entity.type
_entity.pdbx_description
1 polymer ?
#
loop_
_entity_poly.entity_id
_entity_poly.type
_entity_poly.pdbx_seq_one_letter_code
_entity_poly.pdbx_strand_id
1 'polypeptide(L)'
;MANIQRNTPATIVYTTTIPVRTRTAVISELPQYGKLKQSITVHSDGTVDDKNVTSDTRGYQYVSLTFENGVYKHIGIHRLIAYAFNQQWSSREDGTNIHHIDSNPANNSADNLMLTSASDNVRRYFDGRDNEEFINGQRRFQTKMAESLTNPTMLVVPDDNGSWHIVEDYRISADGRVWKMKKGELREVKSSVANKKYPTNRNVKIAGTTYSLAGLVAFNFMSVPDGRYKTLMIDSTIANPWDATNLYTVPVKQFDK
;
A
#
# COMPACT_ATOMS: atom_id res chain seq x y z
N MET A 1 -65.10 0.06 0.75
CA MET A 1 -64.00 1.02 1.00
C MET A 1 -62.73 0.39 0.47
N ALA A 2 -62.24 0.86 -0.69
CA ALA A 2 -61.17 0.22 -1.45
C ALA A 2 -59.79 0.71 -0.96
N ASN A 3 -58.90 -0.24 -0.69
CA ASN A 3 -57.54 0.01 -0.20
C ASN A 3 -56.63 0.30 -1.41
N ILE A 4 -56.16 1.53 -1.55
CA ILE A 4 -55.26 1.94 -2.62
C ILE A 4 -53.82 1.59 -2.19
N GLN A 5 -53.29 0.48 -2.71
CA GLN A 5 -51.85 0.19 -2.64
C GLN A 5 -51.08 1.21 -3.50
N ARG A 6 -50.20 1.98 -2.86
CA ARG A 6 -49.29 2.90 -3.54
C ARG A 6 -48.17 2.08 -4.18
N ASN A 7 -48.17 1.99 -5.50
CA ASN A 7 -47.04 1.51 -6.28
C ASN A 7 -45.88 2.51 -6.15
N THR A 8 -44.80 2.11 -5.47
CA THR A 8 -43.52 2.81 -5.54
C THR A 8 -42.89 2.50 -6.91
N PRO A 9 -42.51 3.49 -7.73
CA PRO A 9 -41.85 3.20 -9.00
C PRO A 9 -40.47 2.58 -8.72
N ALA A 10 -40.18 1.46 -9.38
CA ALA A 10 -38.86 0.85 -9.36
C ALA A 10 -37.86 1.82 -10.00
N THR A 11 -36.87 2.25 -9.23
CA THR A 11 -35.74 3.02 -9.75
C THR A 11 -34.88 2.10 -10.63
N ILE A 12 -35.10 2.16 -11.94
CA ILE A 12 -34.21 1.53 -12.92
C ILE A 12 -32.96 2.41 -13.01
N VAL A 13 -31.87 1.98 -12.36
CA VAL A 13 -30.55 2.57 -12.54
C VAL A 13 -30.01 2.04 -13.86
N TYR A 14 -30.01 2.87 -14.90
CA TYR A 14 -29.27 2.57 -16.12
C TYR A 14 -27.78 2.77 -15.84
N THR A 15 -27.06 1.71 -15.50
CA THR A 15 -25.60 1.68 -15.59
C THR A 15 -25.25 1.54 -17.07
N THR A 16 -25.09 2.67 -17.75
CA THR A 16 -24.45 2.69 -19.07
C THR A 16 -22.98 2.34 -18.88
N THR A 17 -22.63 1.06 -18.93
CA THR A 17 -21.25 0.63 -19.12
C THR A 17 -20.86 1.06 -20.53
N ILE A 18 -20.23 2.22 -20.67
CA ILE A 18 -19.57 2.57 -21.93
C ILE A 18 -18.49 1.49 -22.12
N PRO A 19 -18.52 0.65 -23.16
CA PRO A 19 -17.41 -0.25 -23.41
C PRO A 19 -16.19 0.63 -23.67
N VAL A 20 -15.18 0.52 -22.82
CA VAL A 20 -13.87 1.12 -23.07
C VAL A 20 -13.44 0.60 -24.43
N ARG A 21 -13.41 1.45 -25.45
CA ARG A 21 -13.01 1.04 -26.80
C ARG A 21 -11.56 0.59 -26.73
N THR A 22 -11.32 -0.72 -26.87
CA THR A 22 -9.97 -1.26 -27.01
C THR A 22 -9.31 -0.60 -28.22
N ARG A 23 -8.19 0.09 -27.99
CA ARG A 23 -7.38 0.69 -29.04
C ARG A 23 -6.45 -0.38 -29.61
N THR A 24 -6.19 -0.30 -30.91
CA THR A 24 -5.31 -1.25 -31.61
C THR A 24 -4.12 -0.51 -32.19
N ALA A 25 -2.94 -1.11 -32.10
CA ALA A 25 -1.70 -0.61 -32.69
C ALA A 25 -0.97 -1.72 -33.43
N VAL A 26 -0.28 -1.37 -34.52
CA VAL A 26 0.59 -2.27 -35.27
C VAL A 26 2.03 -1.83 -35.03
N ILE A 27 2.85 -2.75 -34.54
CA ILE A 27 4.27 -2.53 -34.28
C ILE A 27 5.06 -3.17 -35.42
N SER A 28 5.80 -2.35 -36.17
CA SER A 28 6.71 -2.82 -37.24
C SER A 28 8.19 -2.65 -36.88
N GLU A 29 8.49 -1.94 -35.80
CA GLU A 29 9.85 -1.70 -35.32
C GLU A 29 9.86 -1.55 -33.80
N LEU A 30 10.98 -1.90 -33.17
CA LEU A 30 11.18 -1.71 -31.74
C LEU A 30 12.48 -0.97 -31.47
N PRO A 31 12.52 -0.14 -30.40
CA PRO A 31 13.76 0.46 -29.94
C PRO A 31 14.83 -0.61 -29.71
N GLN A 32 16.09 -0.28 -30.01
CA GLN A 32 17.28 -1.13 -29.87
C GLN A 32 17.42 -2.31 -30.85
N TYR A 33 16.33 -2.81 -31.41
CA TYR A 33 16.37 -4.00 -32.29
C TYR A 33 16.11 -3.67 -33.77
N GLY A 34 15.38 -2.58 -34.05
CA GLY A 34 15.03 -2.16 -35.39
C GLY A 34 13.75 -2.81 -35.93
N LYS A 35 13.67 -2.97 -37.25
CA LYS A 35 12.48 -3.45 -37.96
C LYS A 35 12.24 -4.94 -37.74
N LEU A 36 10.97 -5.29 -37.54
CA LEU A 36 10.50 -6.66 -37.46
C LEU A 36 10.35 -7.25 -38.86
N LYS A 37 10.68 -8.56 -39.03
CA LYS A 37 10.37 -9.28 -40.27
C LYS A 37 8.86 -9.39 -40.52
N GLN A 38 8.09 -9.42 -39.44
CA GLN A 38 6.64 -9.44 -39.46
C GLN A 38 6.13 -8.51 -38.36
N SER A 39 5.28 -7.55 -38.73
CA SER A 39 4.65 -6.67 -37.75
C SER A 39 3.72 -7.44 -36.83
N ILE A 40 3.57 -6.96 -35.60
CA ILE A 40 2.66 -7.53 -34.60
C ILE A 40 1.57 -6.53 -34.26
N THR A 41 0.33 -7.01 -34.18
CA THR A 41 -0.81 -6.20 -33.73
C THR A 41 -1.02 -6.39 -32.24
N VAL A 42 -1.23 -5.28 -31.54
CA VAL A 42 -1.42 -5.24 -30.08
C VAL A 42 -2.62 -4.39 -29.70
N HIS A 43 -3.20 -4.67 -28.55
CA HIS A 43 -4.44 -4.05 -28.08
C HIS A 43 -4.26 -3.41 -26.70
N SER A 44 -4.92 -2.28 -26.44
CA SER A 44 -4.75 -1.53 -25.19
C SER A 44 -5.28 -2.24 -23.95
N ASP A 45 -6.07 -3.30 -24.11
CA ASP A 45 -6.50 -4.19 -23.02
C ASP A 45 -5.43 -5.21 -22.61
N GLY A 46 -4.28 -5.23 -23.30
CA GLY A 46 -3.15 -6.08 -22.97
C GLY A 46 -3.02 -7.33 -23.84
N THR A 47 -3.90 -7.50 -24.83
CA THR A 47 -3.86 -8.66 -25.74
C THR A 47 -3.02 -8.39 -26.99
N VAL A 48 -2.59 -9.45 -27.67
CA VAL A 48 -1.82 -9.40 -28.91
C VAL A 48 -2.35 -10.44 -29.90
N ASP A 49 -2.34 -10.11 -31.20
CA ASP A 49 -2.74 -11.02 -32.27
C ASP A 49 -1.59 -11.99 -32.63
N ASP A 50 -1.11 -12.74 -31.64
CA ASP A 50 -0.14 -13.82 -31.84
C ASP A 50 -0.66 -15.09 -31.16
N LYS A 51 -0.68 -16.19 -31.91
CA LYS A 51 -1.15 -17.49 -31.39
C LYS A 51 -0.14 -18.17 -30.47
N ASN A 52 1.10 -17.67 -30.40
CA ASN A 52 2.21 -18.25 -29.65
C ASN A 52 2.59 -17.44 -28.41
N VAL A 53 1.63 -16.71 -27.81
CA VAL A 53 1.83 -16.09 -26.50
C VAL A 53 2.18 -17.16 -25.47
N THR A 54 3.33 -17.01 -24.84
CA THR A 54 3.81 -17.91 -23.80
C THR A 54 3.99 -17.14 -22.49
N SER A 55 3.87 -17.82 -21.35
CA SER A 55 4.13 -17.23 -20.03
C SER A 55 5.37 -17.85 -19.38
N ASP A 56 6.13 -17.06 -18.63
CA ASP A 56 7.20 -17.59 -17.79
C ASP A 56 6.66 -18.19 -16.48
N THR A 57 7.53 -18.79 -15.67
CA THR A 57 7.15 -19.37 -14.37
C THR A 57 6.63 -18.34 -13.35
N ARG A 58 6.81 -17.04 -13.62
CA ARG A 58 6.34 -15.92 -12.79
C ARG A 58 5.05 -15.29 -13.34
N GLY A 59 4.49 -15.84 -14.43
CA GLY A 59 3.25 -15.36 -15.04
C GLY A 59 3.42 -14.22 -16.05
N TYR A 60 4.66 -13.80 -16.37
CA TYR A 60 4.86 -12.77 -17.39
C TYR A 60 4.67 -13.34 -18.78
N GLN A 61 3.75 -12.73 -19.54
CA GLN A 61 3.51 -13.12 -20.93
C GLN A 61 4.53 -12.49 -21.88
N TYR A 62 4.93 -13.26 -22.90
CA TYR A 62 5.87 -12.85 -23.93
C TYR A 62 5.55 -13.47 -25.29
N VAL A 63 6.08 -12.85 -26.34
CA VAL A 63 6.05 -13.32 -27.73
C VAL A 63 7.46 -13.40 -28.28
N SER A 64 7.65 -14.27 -29.28
CA SER A 64 8.92 -14.48 -29.96
C SER A 64 8.95 -13.69 -31.27
N LEU A 65 9.85 -12.72 -31.37
CA LEU A 65 9.94 -11.82 -32.53
C LEU A 65 11.25 -12.02 -33.28
N THR A 66 11.18 -11.96 -34.61
CA THR A 66 12.34 -12.01 -35.50
C THR A 66 12.48 -10.67 -36.22
N PHE A 67 13.70 -10.12 -36.21
CA PHE A 67 14.03 -8.82 -36.80
C PHE A 67 14.71 -8.99 -38.17
N GLU A 68 14.64 -7.96 -39.02
CA GLU A 68 15.19 -8.00 -40.39
C GLU A 68 16.69 -8.31 -40.41
N ASN A 69 17.42 -7.84 -39.40
CA ASN A 69 18.84 -8.12 -39.19
C ASN A 69 19.15 -9.57 -38.76
N GLY A 70 18.13 -10.45 -38.70
CA GLY A 70 18.27 -11.85 -38.32
C GLY A 70 18.26 -12.12 -36.83
N VAL A 71 18.15 -11.08 -35.99
CA VAL A 71 18.06 -11.24 -34.52
C VAL A 71 16.72 -11.87 -34.14
N TYR A 72 16.74 -12.76 -33.16
CA TYR A 72 15.57 -13.38 -32.55
C TYR A 72 15.53 -13.06 -31.05
N LYS A 73 14.37 -12.60 -30.54
CA LYS A 73 14.18 -12.27 -29.12
C LYS A 73 12.78 -12.59 -28.61
N HIS A 74 12.73 -13.01 -27.35
CA HIS A 74 11.50 -13.02 -26.57
C HIS A 74 11.27 -11.63 -25.98
N ILE A 75 10.15 -11.01 -26.33
CA ILE A 75 9.75 -9.68 -25.83
C ILE A 75 8.48 -9.83 -25.01
N GLY A 76 8.50 -9.28 -23.79
CA GLY A 76 7.34 -9.30 -22.90
C GLY A 76 6.19 -8.44 -23.44
N ILE A 77 4.97 -8.95 -23.34
CA ILE A 77 3.77 -8.26 -23.86
C ILE A 77 3.61 -6.88 -23.22
N HIS A 78 3.73 -6.78 -21.90
CA HIS A 78 3.72 -5.51 -21.17
C HIS A 78 4.66 -4.43 -21.77
N ARG A 79 5.83 -4.81 -22.32
CA ARG A 79 6.75 -3.86 -22.97
C ARG A 79 6.22 -3.40 -24.32
N LEU A 80 5.61 -4.29 -25.11
CA LEU A 80 4.97 -3.96 -26.38
C LEU A 80 3.78 -3.03 -26.19
N ILE A 81 2.94 -3.31 -25.19
CA ILE A 81 1.76 -2.48 -24.87
C ILE A 81 2.20 -1.10 -24.38
N ALA A 82 3.13 -1.03 -23.42
CA ALA A 82 3.65 0.24 -22.91
C ALA A 82 4.29 1.08 -24.02
N TYR A 83 5.00 0.45 -24.96
CA TYR A 83 5.56 1.16 -26.12
C TYR A 83 4.47 1.71 -27.02
N ALA A 84 3.50 0.88 -27.41
CA ALA A 84 2.47 1.26 -28.37
C ALA A 84 1.50 2.32 -27.85
N PHE A 85 1.12 2.26 -26.56
CA PHE A 85 0.04 3.11 -26.03
C PHE A 85 0.50 4.16 -25.03
N ASN A 86 1.64 3.94 -24.36
CA ASN A 86 2.18 4.87 -23.36
C ASN A 86 3.45 5.56 -23.86
N GLN A 87 3.95 5.22 -25.06
CA GLN A 87 5.21 5.71 -25.63
C GLN A 87 6.41 5.48 -24.71
N GLN A 88 6.37 4.39 -23.94
CA GLN A 88 7.35 4.04 -22.93
C GLN A 88 8.10 2.76 -23.31
N TRP A 89 9.42 2.78 -23.23
CA TRP A 89 10.25 1.60 -23.42
C TRP A 89 11.19 1.42 -22.25
N SER A 90 11.25 0.20 -21.71
CA SER A 90 12.23 -0.15 -20.68
C SER A 90 13.51 -0.69 -21.30
N SER A 91 14.65 -0.29 -20.76
CA SER A 91 15.95 -0.85 -21.12
C SER A 91 16.82 -1.10 -19.89
N ARG A 92 17.66 -2.14 -19.98
CA ARG A 92 18.62 -2.46 -18.93
C ARG A 92 19.70 -1.39 -18.80
N GLU A 93 20.09 -0.77 -19.91
CA GLU A 93 21.11 0.28 -19.95
C GLU A 93 20.64 1.55 -19.21
N ASP A 94 19.36 1.91 -19.39
CA ASP A 94 18.74 3.04 -18.70
C ASP A 94 18.33 2.67 -17.26
N GLY A 95 18.52 1.42 -16.84
CA GLY A 95 18.11 0.92 -15.54
C GLY A 95 16.60 1.03 -15.32
N THR A 96 15.79 0.95 -16.38
CA THR A 96 14.33 1.09 -16.32
C THR A 96 13.62 -0.24 -16.50
N ASN A 97 12.41 -0.34 -15.96
CA ASN A 97 11.53 -1.47 -16.13
C ASN A 97 10.07 -1.00 -16.31
N ILE A 98 9.25 -1.83 -16.95
CA ILE A 98 7.80 -1.61 -17.00
C ILE A 98 7.20 -2.37 -15.81
N HIS A 99 6.47 -1.64 -14.99
CA HIS A 99 5.86 -2.11 -13.75
C HIS A 99 4.33 -2.21 -13.90
N HIS A 100 3.77 -3.28 -13.36
CA HIS A 100 2.33 -3.53 -13.27
C HIS A 100 1.80 -2.91 -11.98
N ILE A 101 0.97 -1.87 -12.10
CA ILE A 101 0.46 -1.08 -10.97
C ILE A 101 -0.34 -1.95 -9.98
N ASP A 102 -1.09 -2.93 -10.49
CA ASP A 102 -1.84 -3.90 -9.69
C ASP A 102 -1.01 -5.11 -9.21
N SER A 103 0.28 -5.15 -9.53
CA SER A 103 1.19 -6.28 -9.24
C SER A 103 0.79 -7.62 -9.86
N ASN A 104 -0.12 -7.64 -10.84
CA ASN A 104 -0.54 -8.84 -11.56
C ASN A 104 0.14 -8.90 -12.95
N PRO A 105 1.14 -9.79 -13.15
CA PRO A 105 1.87 -9.90 -14.42
C PRO A 105 1.00 -10.32 -15.63
N ALA A 106 -0.21 -10.86 -15.38
CA ALA A 106 -1.15 -11.22 -16.43
C ALA A 106 -2.01 -10.03 -16.89
N ASN A 107 -2.14 -8.96 -16.09
CA ASN A 107 -2.89 -7.78 -16.46
C ASN A 107 -2.02 -6.80 -17.26
N ASN A 108 -1.91 -7.04 -18.56
CA ASN A 108 -1.08 -6.22 -19.46
C ASN A 108 -1.81 -4.99 -20.02
N SER A 109 -2.95 -4.58 -19.48
CA SER A 109 -3.67 -3.39 -19.97
C SER A 109 -2.79 -2.15 -19.90
N ALA A 110 -2.86 -1.30 -20.93
CA ALA A 110 -2.03 -0.09 -21.03
C ALA A 110 -2.16 0.83 -19.80
N ASP A 111 -3.35 0.91 -19.21
CA ASP A 111 -3.64 1.73 -18.03
C ASP A 111 -3.08 1.13 -16.73
N ASN A 112 -2.70 -0.16 -16.74
CA ASN A 112 -2.08 -0.87 -15.62
C ASN A 112 -0.54 -0.85 -15.67
N LEU A 113 0.07 -0.22 -16.68
CA LEU A 113 1.51 -0.27 -16.91
C LEU A 113 2.16 1.09 -16.75
N MET A 114 3.31 1.13 -16.09
CA MET A 114 4.12 2.34 -15.97
C MET A 114 5.62 2.07 -16.08
N LEU A 115 6.36 2.98 -16.71
CA LEU A 115 7.82 2.98 -16.66
C LEU A 115 8.31 3.39 -15.26
N THR A 116 9.22 2.61 -14.71
CA THR A 116 9.89 2.90 -13.43
C THR A 116 11.39 2.67 -13.55
N SER A 117 12.18 3.29 -12.68
CA SER A 117 13.56 2.85 -12.47
C SER A 117 13.58 1.51 -11.73
N ALA A 118 14.63 0.70 -11.93
CA ALA A 118 14.84 -0.55 -11.22
C ALA A 118 14.98 -0.32 -9.71
N SER A 119 15.64 0.79 -9.31
CA SER A 119 15.73 1.20 -7.92
C SER A 119 14.38 1.54 -7.31
N ASP A 120 13.51 2.25 -8.04
CA ASP A 120 12.19 2.58 -7.54
C ASP A 120 11.25 1.37 -7.55
N ASN A 121 11.43 0.41 -8.46
CA ASN A 121 10.68 -0.85 -8.45
C ASN A 121 10.99 -1.68 -7.19
N VAL A 122 12.29 -1.83 -6.88
CA VAL A 122 12.74 -2.50 -5.66
C VAL A 122 12.28 -1.72 -4.42
N ARG A 123 12.40 -0.40 -4.44
CA ARG A 123 11.94 0.45 -3.35
C ARG A 123 10.43 0.36 -3.13
N ARG A 124 9.61 0.31 -4.17
CA ARG A 124 8.14 0.16 -4.02
C ARG A 124 7.76 -1.16 -3.36
N TYR A 125 8.49 -2.24 -3.64
CA TYR A 125 8.33 -3.52 -2.95
C TYR A 125 8.66 -3.40 -1.45
N PHE A 126 9.79 -2.76 -1.10
CA PHE A 126 10.21 -2.58 0.30
C PHE A 126 9.38 -1.55 1.08
N ASP A 127 8.96 -0.46 0.42
CA ASP A 127 8.10 0.60 0.98
C ASP A 127 6.61 0.17 0.99
N GLY A 128 6.31 -1.04 0.51
CA GLY A 128 5.02 -1.70 0.61
C GLY A 128 3.91 -1.11 -0.27
N ARG A 129 4.25 -0.33 -1.30
CA ARG A 129 3.28 0.26 -2.24
C ARG A 129 2.60 -0.78 -3.14
N ASP A 130 3.23 -1.95 -3.26
CA ASP A 130 2.85 -3.06 -4.13
C ASP A 130 2.71 -4.40 -3.36
N ASN A 131 2.81 -4.36 -2.03
CA ASN A 131 2.63 -5.54 -1.18
C ASN A 131 1.19 -5.53 -0.65
N GLU A 132 0.31 -6.33 -1.24
CA GLU A 132 -1.11 -6.40 -0.87
C GLU A 132 -1.31 -6.65 0.63
N GLU A 133 -0.44 -7.44 1.29
CA GLU A 133 -0.48 -7.68 2.73
C GLU A 133 -0.07 -6.43 3.54
N PHE A 134 0.91 -5.66 3.07
CA PHE A 134 1.29 -4.37 3.67
C PHE A 134 0.23 -3.30 3.43
N ILE A 135 -0.35 -3.20 2.23
CA ILE A 135 -1.42 -2.26 1.89
C ILE A 135 -2.67 -2.60 2.70
N ASN A 136 -3.05 -3.87 2.78
CA ASN A 136 -4.15 -4.33 3.61
C ASN A 136 -3.83 -4.17 5.10
N GLY A 137 -2.57 -4.34 5.50
CA GLY A 137 -2.06 -4.00 6.83
C GLY A 137 -2.28 -2.52 7.15
N GLN A 138 -1.77 -1.61 6.32
CA GLN A 138 -1.94 -0.16 6.47
C GLN A 138 -3.41 0.26 6.45
N ARG A 139 -4.22 -0.31 5.57
CA ARG A 139 -5.67 -0.05 5.52
C ARG A 139 -6.36 -0.54 6.80
N ARG A 140 -6.00 -1.72 7.32
CA ARG A 140 -6.48 -2.21 8.62
C ARG A 140 -6.01 -1.30 9.75
N PHE A 141 -4.77 -0.82 9.74
CA PHE A 141 -4.25 0.13 10.73
C PHE A 141 -4.98 1.48 10.66
N GLN A 142 -5.23 2.04 9.47
CA GLN A 142 -5.98 3.28 9.27
C GLN A 142 -7.44 3.13 9.70
N THR A 143 -8.08 2.00 9.37
CA THR A 143 -9.46 1.70 9.80
C THR A 143 -9.52 1.58 11.32
N LYS A 144 -8.60 0.83 11.93
CA LYS A 144 -8.47 0.68 13.39
C LYS A 144 -8.17 2.00 14.08
N MET A 145 -7.36 2.88 13.47
CA MET A 145 -7.13 4.25 13.95
C MET A 145 -8.44 5.04 13.96
N ALA A 146 -9.13 5.12 12.82
CA ALA A 146 -10.36 5.88 12.67
C ALA A 146 -11.48 5.38 13.61
N GLU A 147 -11.66 4.05 13.70
CA GLU A 147 -12.62 3.42 14.61
C GLU A 147 -12.29 3.72 16.07
N SER A 148 -10.99 3.70 16.45
CA SER A 148 -10.56 3.92 17.84
C SER A 148 -10.91 5.30 18.39
N LEU A 149 -11.13 6.30 17.52
CA LEU A 149 -11.59 7.64 17.91
C LEU A 149 -13.04 7.64 18.39
N THR A 150 -13.84 6.66 17.96
CA THR A 150 -15.26 6.51 18.35
C THR A 150 -15.48 5.40 19.37
N ASN A 151 -14.73 4.30 19.25
CA ASN A 151 -14.78 3.17 20.17
C ASN A 151 -13.36 2.70 20.50
N PRO A 152 -12.82 3.03 21.69
CA PRO A 152 -11.42 2.83 21.98
C PRO A 152 -11.06 1.34 22.02
N THR A 153 -9.90 1.00 21.46
CA THR A 153 -9.48 -0.38 21.21
C THR A 153 -8.77 -0.97 22.43
N MET A 154 -8.80 -2.30 22.60
CA MET A 154 -7.98 -3.02 23.59
C MET A 154 -6.52 -2.54 23.54
N LEU A 155 -5.96 -2.20 24.70
CA LEU A 155 -4.58 -1.75 24.79
C LEU A 155 -3.64 -2.96 24.67
N VAL A 156 -2.73 -2.91 23.69
CA VAL A 156 -1.59 -3.83 23.57
C VAL A 156 -0.34 -3.12 24.07
N VAL A 157 0.47 -3.80 24.86
CA VAL A 157 1.75 -3.27 25.33
C VAL A 157 2.89 -4.22 24.94
N PRO A 158 4.08 -3.67 24.63
CA PRO A 158 5.26 -4.49 24.42
C PRO A 158 5.73 -5.08 25.77
N ASP A 159 6.33 -6.27 25.72
CA ASP A 159 7.07 -6.85 26.83
C ASP A 159 8.59 -6.60 26.70
N ASP A 160 9.32 -6.93 27.75
CA ASP A 160 10.77 -6.70 27.85
C ASP A 160 11.59 -7.55 26.86
N ASN A 161 10.99 -8.59 26.27
CA ASN A 161 11.64 -9.51 25.33
C ASN A 161 11.29 -9.22 23.87
N GLY A 162 10.57 -8.14 23.58
CA GLY A 162 10.14 -7.77 22.23
C GLY A 162 8.89 -8.53 21.73
N SER A 163 8.21 -9.24 22.61
CA SER A 163 6.88 -9.80 22.40
C SER A 163 5.82 -8.81 22.90
N TRP A 164 4.53 -9.18 22.86
CA TRP A 164 3.42 -8.29 23.19
C TRP A 164 2.30 -9.03 23.90
N HIS A 165 1.56 -8.31 24.73
CA HIS A 165 0.36 -8.83 25.36
C HIS A 165 -0.74 -7.77 25.43
N ILE A 166 -1.98 -8.27 25.52
CA ILE A 166 -3.18 -7.44 25.67
C ILE A 166 -3.40 -7.17 27.16
N VAL A 167 -3.65 -5.91 27.52
CA VAL A 167 -4.05 -5.52 28.87
C VAL A 167 -5.57 -5.38 28.88
N GLU A 168 -6.27 -6.45 29.29
CA GLU A 168 -7.72 -6.61 29.06
C GLU A 168 -8.59 -5.49 29.63
N ASP A 169 -8.19 -4.91 30.75
CA ASP A 169 -8.90 -3.82 31.43
C ASP A 169 -8.59 -2.45 30.85
N TYR A 170 -7.75 -2.32 29.82
CA TYR A 170 -7.34 -1.03 29.28
C TYR A 170 -7.73 -0.86 27.83
N ARG A 171 -7.99 0.40 27.47
CA ARG A 171 -8.26 0.83 26.10
C ARG A 171 -7.40 2.01 25.71
N ILE A 172 -7.13 2.14 24.42
CA ILE A 172 -6.38 3.26 23.85
C ILE A 172 -6.99 3.68 22.50
N SER A 173 -6.86 4.95 22.17
CA SER A 173 -7.26 5.54 20.89
C SER A 173 -6.06 6.16 20.17
N ALA A 174 -6.21 6.36 18.86
CA ALA A 174 -5.18 6.93 18.00
C ALA A 174 -4.82 8.37 18.36
N ASP A 175 -5.71 9.11 19.02
CA ASP A 175 -5.44 10.47 19.53
C ASP A 175 -4.72 10.47 20.90
N GLY A 176 -4.31 9.30 21.41
CA GLY A 176 -3.52 9.19 22.63
C GLY A 176 -4.31 9.30 23.93
N ARG A 177 -5.61 9.07 23.91
CA ARG A 177 -6.38 8.88 25.14
C ARG A 177 -6.30 7.41 25.58
N VAL A 178 -6.27 7.20 26.89
CA VAL A 178 -6.18 5.88 27.50
C VAL A 178 -7.28 5.75 28.53
N TRP A 179 -7.94 4.60 28.57
CA TRP A 179 -8.99 4.32 29.55
C TRP A 179 -8.71 3.03 30.29
N LYS A 180 -9.20 2.95 31.53
CA LYS A 180 -9.28 1.73 32.31
C LYS A 180 -10.74 1.37 32.55
N MET A 181 -11.10 0.13 32.24
CA MET A 181 -12.37 -0.48 32.58
C MET A 181 -12.45 -0.70 34.09
N LYS A 182 -13.51 -0.20 34.72
CA LYS A 182 -13.78 -0.43 36.14
C LYS A 182 -15.28 -0.59 36.33
N LYS A 183 -15.71 -1.79 36.74
CA LYS A 183 -17.14 -2.12 36.96
C LYS A 183 -18.02 -1.82 35.74
N GLY A 184 -17.53 -2.10 34.53
CA GLY A 184 -18.26 -1.86 33.27
C GLY A 184 -18.20 -0.43 32.73
N GLU A 185 -17.52 0.50 33.42
CA GLU A 185 -17.32 1.88 32.95
C GLU A 185 -15.87 2.12 32.52
N LEU A 186 -15.68 2.84 31.41
CA LEU A 186 -14.38 3.34 31.00
C LEU A 186 -14.05 4.64 31.76
N ARG A 187 -12.91 4.65 32.44
CA ARG A 187 -12.38 5.85 33.11
C ARG A 187 -11.05 6.24 32.50
N GLU A 188 -10.95 7.49 32.07
CA GLU A 188 -9.73 8.00 31.45
C GLU A 188 -8.55 7.98 32.44
N VAL A 189 -7.41 7.48 31.97
CA VAL A 189 -6.14 7.42 32.68
C VAL A 189 -5.30 8.59 32.22
N LYS A 190 -5.15 9.60 33.08
CA LYS A 190 -4.38 10.79 32.74
C LYS A 190 -2.90 10.47 32.58
N SER A 191 -2.33 10.90 31.47
CA SER A 191 -0.89 10.96 31.26
C SER A 191 -0.24 12.05 32.13
N SER A 192 1.02 11.88 32.50
CA SER A 192 1.85 12.85 33.21
C SER A 192 3.05 13.31 32.38
N VAL A 193 3.57 14.50 32.65
CA VAL A 193 4.79 15.00 31.98
C VAL A 193 5.99 14.21 32.49
N ALA A 194 6.70 13.55 31.56
CA ALA A 194 7.86 12.73 31.86
C ALA A 194 9.11 13.57 32.16
N ASN A 195 9.27 14.71 31.46
CA ASN A 195 10.40 15.60 31.61
C ASN A 195 9.94 17.06 31.50
N LYS A 196 10.21 17.87 32.53
CA LYS A 196 9.82 19.30 32.54
C LYS A 196 10.44 20.11 31.38
N LYS A 197 11.63 19.71 30.91
CA LYS A 197 12.29 20.33 29.75
C LYS A 197 11.58 20.03 28.43
N TYR A 198 10.93 18.88 28.34
CA TYR A 198 10.22 18.40 27.15
C TYR A 198 8.78 18.06 27.54
N PRO A 199 7.91 19.06 27.77
CA PRO A 199 6.57 18.87 28.32
C PRO A 199 5.65 18.02 27.44
N THR A 200 5.98 17.90 26.15
CA THR A 200 5.34 17.00 25.19
C THR A 200 5.69 15.53 25.43
N ASN A 201 6.80 15.22 26.09
CA ASN A 201 7.11 13.84 26.49
C ASN A 201 6.22 13.47 27.67
N ARG A 202 5.22 12.64 27.40
CA ARG A 202 4.27 12.19 28.40
C ARG A 202 4.34 10.70 28.63
N ASN A 203 4.11 10.32 29.88
CA ASN A 203 4.03 8.94 30.32
C ASN A 203 2.63 8.62 30.82
N VAL A 204 2.24 7.36 30.71
CA VAL A 204 0.98 6.83 31.26
C VAL A 204 1.28 5.56 32.05
N LYS A 205 0.60 5.40 33.19
CA LYS A 205 0.78 4.24 34.07
C LYS A 205 -0.29 3.19 33.78
N ILE A 206 0.13 2.03 33.30
CA ILE A 206 -0.73 0.90 32.91
C ILE A 206 -0.35 -0.28 33.80
N ALA A 207 -1.32 -0.79 34.58
CA ALA A 207 -1.14 -1.97 35.43
C ALA A 207 0.12 -1.96 36.33
N GLY A 208 0.61 -0.79 36.74
CA GLY A 208 1.82 -0.64 37.57
C GLY A 208 3.06 -0.22 36.79
N THR A 209 3.11 -0.48 35.49
CA THR A 209 4.21 -0.16 34.59
C THR A 209 4.01 1.21 33.93
N THR A 210 5.11 1.93 33.72
CA THR A 210 5.08 3.26 33.09
C THR A 210 5.51 3.16 31.64
N TYR A 211 4.68 3.65 30.73
CA TYR A 211 4.95 3.65 29.30
C TYR A 211 4.99 5.08 28.76
N SER A 212 5.78 5.30 27.71
CA SER A 212 5.67 6.50 26.89
C SER A 212 4.33 6.52 26.18
N LEU A 213 3.59 7.63 26.28
CA LEU A 213 2.29 7.75 25.62
C LEU A 213 2.43 7.65 24.10
N ALA A 214 3.37 8.41 23.53
CA ALA A 214 3.65 8.36 22.10
C ALA A 214 4.08 6.95 21.66
N GLY A 215 4.86 6.25 22.49
CA GLY A 215 5.28 4.88 22.22
C GLY A 215 4.10 3.90 22.19
N LEU A 216 3.15 4.02 23.12
CA LEU A 216 1.94 3.19 23.10
C LEU A 216 1.06 3.47 21.89
N VAL A 217 0.88 4.74 21.53
CA VAL A 217 0.10 5.11 20.33
C VAL A 217 0.76 4.51 19.09
N ALA A 218 2.07 4.70 18.92
CA ALA A 218 2.80 4.14 17.79
C ALA A 218 2.68 2.61 17.72
N PHE A 219 2.86 1.91 18.85
CA PHE A 219 2.80 0.46 18.89
C PHE A 219 1.42 -0.11 18.53
N ASN A 220 0.34 0.60 18.88
CA ASN A 220 -1.03 0.10 18.67
C ASN A 220 -1.62 0.46 17.30
N PHE A 221 -1.11 1.53 16.67
CA PHE A 221 -1.76 2.18 15.53
C PHE A 221 -0.86 2.41 14.32
N MET A 222 0.45 2.16 14.44
CA MET A 222 1.41 2.38 13.36
C MET A 222 2.13 1.09 12.98
N SER A 223 2.64 1.05 11.74
CA SER A 223 3.60 0.03 11.34
C SER A 223 4.95 0.35 11.96
N VAL A 224 5.38 -0.43 12.94
CA VAL A 224 6.67 -0.25 13.63
C VAL A 224 7.75 -1.16 13.03
N PRO A 225 9.04 -0.74 12.99
CA PRO A 225 10.13 -1.60 12.54
C PRO A 225 10.37 -2.79 13.48
N ASP A 226 10.92 -3.87 12.94
CA ASP A 226 11.40 -4.99 13.75
C ASP A 226 12.55 -4.56 14.68
N GLY A 227 12.54 -5.06 15.91
CA GLY A 227 13.56 -4.78 16.91
C GLY A 227 13.39 -3.42 17.61
N ARG A 228 14.50 -2.82 18.05
CA ARG A 228 14.46 -1.57 18.84
C ARG A 228 14.22 -0.37 17.94
N TYR A 229 13.21 0.44 18.25
CA TYR A 229 12.90 1.69 17.55
C TYR A 229 12.65 2.84 18.54
N LYS A 230 12.71 4.07 18.04
CA LYS A 230 12.27 5.28 18.73
C LYS A 230 11.03 5.82 18.05
N THR A 231 10.10 6.34 18.84
CA THR A 231 8.96 7.12 18.34
C THR A 231 9.31 8.61 18.45
N LEU A 232 9.11 9.35 17.36
CA LEU A 232 9.38 10.78 17.24
C LEU A 232 8.12 11.50 16.78
N MET A 233 8.00 12.78 17.12
CA MET A 233 6.89 13.65 16.71
C MET A 233 7.31 14.47 15.49
N ILE A 234 6.40 14.63 14.53
CA ILE A 234 6.60 15.46 13.33
C ILE A 234 6.55 16.93 13.74
N ASP A 235 5.48 17.35 14.43
CA ASP A 235 5.32 18.70 14.96
C ASP A 235 4.92 18.63 16.44
N SER A 236 5.77 19.17 17.32
CA SER A 236 5.51 19.19 18.76
C SER A 236 4.62 20.35 19.23
N THR A 237 4.29 21.29 18.33
CA THR A 237 3.57 22.53 18.64
C THR A 237 2.07 22.44 18.44
N ILE A 238 1.58 21.38 17.78
CA ILE A 238 0.15 21.17 17.53
C ILE A 238 -0.62 20.86 18.82
N ALA A 239 -1.94 21.06 18.79
CA ALA A 239 -2.80 20.90 19.96
C ALA A 239 -2.75 19.49 20.59
N ASN A 240 -2.60 18.44 19.75
CA ASN A 240 -2.43 17.07 20.20
C ASN A 240 -1.20 16.43 19.53
N PRO A 241 0.00 16.59 20.10
CA PRO A 241 1.22 16.12 19.47
C PRO A 241 1.39 14.59 19.50
N TRP A 242 0.53 13.86 20.23
CA TRP A 242 0.57 12.40 20.36
C TRP A 242 -0.35 11.67 19.38
N ASP A 243 -1.09 12.42 18.56
CA ASP A 243 -1.93 11.82 17.52
C ASP A 243 -1.08 10.94 16.60
N ALA A 244 -1.54 9.74 16.30
CA ALA A 244 -0.83 8.80 15.45
C ALA A 244 -0.45 9.38 14.08
N THR A 245 -1.20 10.34 13.52
CA THR A 245 -0.84 11.01 12.25
C THR A 245 0.33 11.98 12.40
N ASN A 246 0.68 12.39 13.63
CA ASN A 246 1.79 13.28 13.95
C ASN A 246 3.04 12.52 14.46
N LEU A 247 3.01 11.18 14.44
CA LEU A 247 4.12 10.35 14.91
C LEU A 247 4.82 9.66 13.75
N TYR A 248 6.10 9.34 13.93
CA TYR A 248 6.86 8.43 13.07
C TYR A 248 7.84 7.61 13.90
N THR A 249 8.11 6.38 13.45
CA THR A 249 9.06 5.48 14.12
C THR A 249 10.33 5.35 13.33
N VAL A 250 11.47 5.40 14.02
CA VAL A 250 12.81 5.21 13.44
C VAL A 250 13.51 4.03 14.12
N PRO A 251 14.09 3.08 13.36
CA PRO A 251 14.94 2.06 13.95
C PRO A 251 16.07 2.71 14.74
N VAL A 252 16.31 2.23 15.95
CA VAL A 252 17.56 2.56 16.66
C VAL A 252 18.63 1.77 15.93
N LYS A 253 19.40 2.45 15.08
CA LYS A 253 20.58 1.87 14.41
C LYS A 253 21.32 0.96 15.40
N GLN A 254 21.30 -0.35 15.15
CA GLN A 254 22.20 -1.29 15.79
C GLN A 254 23.60 -1.02 15.23
N PHE A 255 24.18 0.12 15.58
CA PHE A 255 25.59 0.38 15.35
C PHE A 255 26.38 -0.14 16.54
N ASP A 256 26.38 -1.46 16.66
CA ASP A 256 27.41 -2.20 17.39
C ASP A 256 27.74 -3.40 16.50
N LYS A 257 28.76 -3.21 15.65
CA LYS A 257 29.61 -4.32 15.21
C LYS A 257 30.74 -4.44 16.23
#